data_AF-A0A536SP08-F1
#
_entry.id   AF-A0A536SP08-F1
#
_cell.length_a   1.000
_cell.length_b   1.000
_cell.length_c   1.000
_cell.angle_alpha   90.00
_cell.angle_beta   90.00
_cell.angle_gamma   90.00
#
_symmetry.space_group_name_H-M   'P 1'
#
loop_
_entity.id
_entity.type
_entity.pdbx_description
1 polymer ?
#
loop_
_entity_poly.entity_id
_entity_poly.type
_entity_poly.pdbx_seq_one_letter_code
_entity_poly.pdbx_strand_id
1 'polypeptide(L)'
;MPVRQIIEGGRVPVKVFTEDVEPHARQQLANVAQLPIVFGHVAAMPDVHAGIGATVGSVIPTRGAIIPAAVGVDIGCGMNAVRLSLTAERLPDSLARVRAAVERAVPVGFDEHGEAGARREACTPLARRLAEIVRRHPKIAKMQRDHEKKW
;
A
#
# COMPACT_ATOMS: atom_id res chain seq x y z
N MET A 1 7.30 -0.96 -20.33
CA MET A 1 8.09 0.26 -20.02
C MET A 1 9.53 -0.16 -19.79
N PRO A 2 10.52 0.49 -20.42
CA PRO A 2 11.93 0.12 -20.26
C PRO A 2 12.47 0.60 -18.90
N VAL A 3 13.49 -0.08 -18.41
CA VAL A 3 14.31 0.40 -17.28
C VAL A 3 15.11 1.61 -17.77
N ARG A 4 15.07 2.71 -17.00
CA ARG A 4 15.75 3.97 -17.30
C ARG A 4 17.07 4.11 -16.55
N GLN A 5 17.13 3.60 -15.31
CA GLN A 5 18.32 3.64 -14.48
C GLN A 5 18.44 2.34 -13.68
N ILE A 6 19.67 1.98 -13.34
CA ILE A 6 19.95 0.90 -12.39
C ILE A 6 20.75 1.48 -11.24
N ILE A 7 20.24 1.31 -10.01
CA ILE A 7 20.99 1.64 -8.80
C ILE A 7 21.70 0.37 -8.34
N GLU A 8 23.02 0.40 -8.44
CA GLU A 8 23.91 -0.68 -8.03
C GLU A 8 24.44 -0.45 -6.59
N GLY A 9 25.14 -1.45 -6.05
CA GLY A 9 25.78 -1.38 -4.73
C GLY A 9 24.98 -2.01 -3.59
N GLY A 10 23.77 -2.48 -3.87
CA GLY A 10 22.95 -3.34 -2.99
C GLY A 10 23.35 -4.81 -3.02
N ARG A 11 22.70 -5.63 -2.19
CA ARG A 11 22.71 -7.10 -2.37
C ARG A 11 22.01 -7.53 -3.65
N VAL A 12 21.01 -6.75 -4.06
CA VAL A 12 20.32 -6.86 -5.33
C VAL A 12 20.30 -5.50 -6.04
N PRO A 13 20.20 -5.45 -7.37
CA PRO A 13 20.06 -4.18 -8.08
C PRO A 13 18.66 -3.57 -7.87
N VAL A 14 18.56 -2.26 -8.01
CA VAL A 14 17.26 -1.56 -8.15
C VAL A 14 17.05 -1.18 -9.61
N LYS A 15 15.95 -1.65 -10.21
CA LYS A 15 15.52 -1.27 -11.55
C LYS A 15 14.55 -0.09 -11.47
N VAL A 16 14.94 1.05 -12.03
CA VAL A 16 14.15 2.28 -11.98
C VAL A 16 13.53 2.55 -13.35
N PHE A 17 12.23 2.81 -13.40
CA PHE A 17 11.45 3.00 -14.63
C PHE A 17 11.19 4.47 -14.99
N THR A 18 11.86 5.40 -14.30
CA THR A 18 11.84 6.85 -14.53
C THR A 18 13.26 7.44 -14.52
N GLU A 19 13.42 8.62 -15.09
CA GLU A 19 14.66 9.40 -15.05
C GLU A 19 14.76 10.27 -13.79
N ASP A 20 13.61 10.65 -13.23
CA ASP A 20 13.53 11.51 -12.06
C ASP A 20 13.22 10.70 -10.80
N VAL A 21 14.17 10.68 -9.86
CA VAL A 21 14.01 10.08 -8.53
C VAL A 21 14.64 11.03 -7.53
N GLU A 22 13.83 11.54 -6.61
CA GLU A 22 14.31 12.44 -5.57
C GLU A 22 15.37 11.76 -4.66
N PRO A 23 16.31 12.53 -4.07
CA PRO A 23 17.43 11.96 -3.32
C PRO A 23 17.01 11.05 -2.16
N HIS A 24 15.94 11.39 -1.44
CA HIS A 24 15.48 10.61 -0.30
C HIS A 24 14.87 9.27 -0.72
N ALA A 25 14.03 9.26 -1.76
CA ALA A 25 13.51 8.03 -2.36
C ALA A 25 14.64 7.13 -2.86
N ARG A 26 15.65 7.71 -3.51
CA ARG A 26 16.84 6.99 -3.97
C ARG A 26 17.58 6.31 -2.83
N GLN A 27 17.75 7.00 -1.69
CA GLN A 27 18.38 6.43 -0.51
C GLN A 27 17.54 5.30 0.11
N GLN A 28 16.21 5.46 0.18
CA GLN A 28 15.33 4.41 0.67
C GLN A 28 15.41 3.14 -0.20
N LEU A 29 15.38 3.29 -1.53
CA LEU A 29 15.57 2.18 -2.48
C LEU A 29 16.91 1.47 -2.27
N ALA A 30 18.00 2.24 -2.13
CA ALA A 30 19.33 1.68 -1.88
C ALA A 30 19.38 0.91 -0.55
N ASN A 31 18.78 1.45 0.50
CA ASN A 31 18.72 0.80 1.81
C ASN A 31 17.93 -0.53 1.75
N VAL A 32 16.76 -0.53 1.10
CA VAL A 32 15.94 -1.73 0.94
C VAL A 32 16.70 -2.80 0.15
N ALA A 33 17.42 -2.41 -0.90
CA ALA A 33 18.21 -3.32 -1.73
C ALA A 33 19.37 -4.00 -0.99
N GLN A 34 19.76 -3.53 0.19
CA GLN A 34 20.77 -4.18 1.05
C GLN A 34 20.20 -5.32 1.91
N LEU A 35 18.88 -5.37 2.09
CA LEU A 35 18.26 -6.31 3.00
C LEU A 35 18.44 -7.76 2.51
N PRO A 36 18.91 -8.69 3.36
CA PRO A 36 19.21 -10.07 2.95
C PRO A 36 17.96 -10.88 2.56
N ILE A 37 16.78 -10.37 2.91
CA ILE A 37 15.48 -10.97 2.60
C ILE A 37 14.97 -10.60 1.21
N VAL A 38 15.52 -9.57 0.56
CA VAL A 38 15.07 -9.12 -0.77
C VAL A 38 15.61 -10.06 -1.85
N PHE A 39 14.76 -10.45 -2.78
CA PHE A 39 15.06 -11.47 -3.78
C PHE A 39 15.08 -10.92 -5.21
N GLY A 40 16.18 -11.15 -5.92
CA GLY A 40 16.30 -10.83 -7.36
C GLY A 40 16.59 -9.36 -7.62
N HIS A 41 15.63 -8.46 -7.40
CA HIS A 41 15.78 -7.00 -7.57
C HIS A 41 14.63 -6.24 -6.90
N VAL A 42 14.86 -4.96 -6.59
CA VAL A 42 13.78 -4.00 -6.30
C VAL A 42 13.37 -3.32 -7.60
N ALA A 43 12.08 -3.03 -7.80
CA ALA A 43 11.62 -2.22 -8.92
C ALA A 43 11.01 -0.91 -8.42
N ALA A 44 11.48 0.22 -8.95
CA ALA A 44 10.95 1.55 -8.66
C ALA A 44 10.15 2.06 -9.86
N MET A 45 8.85 2.22 -9.66
CA MET A 45 7.89 2.64 -10.68
C MET A 45 8.04 4.13 -11.00
N PRO A 46 7.46 4.63 -12.10
CA PRO A 46 7.64 6.03 -12.50
C PRO A 46 7.11 7.08 -11.52
N ASP A 47 6.19 6.71 -10.65
CA ASP A 47 5.60 7.52 -9.58
C ASP A 47 6.33 7.39 -8.24
N VAL A 48 7.54 6.81 -8.23
CA VAL A 48 8.31 6.57 -7.01
C VAL A 48 8.66 7.88 -6.29
N HIS A 49 8.41 7.90 -4.98
CA HIS A 49 8.79 9.00 -4.09
C HIS A 49 8.99 8.49 -2.66
N ALA A 50 9.54 9.31 -1.78
CA ALA A 50 9.82 8.93 -0.41
C ALA A 50 8.53 8.60 0.34
N GLY A 51 8.54 7.48 1.06
CA GLY A 51 7.50 7.12 2.01
C GLY A 51 8.04 7.02 3.42
N ILE A 52 7.28 6.36 4.29
CA ILE A 52 7.67 6.10 5.69
C ILE A 52 8.24 4.69 5.77
N GLY A 53 9.57 4.59 5.85
CA GLY A 53 10.30 3.32 5.95
C GLY A 53 10.59 2.63 4.62
N ALA A 54 9.70 2.75 3.62
CA ALA A 54 9.91 2.33 2.24
C ALA A 54 9.33 3.38 1.28
N THR A 55 9.75 3.35 0.01
CA THR A 55 9.22 4.26 -1.01
C THR A 55 7.82 3.84 -1.45
N VAL A 56 6.98 4.84 -1.74
CA VAL A 56 5.75 4.64 -2.53
C VAL A 56 6.15 4.34 -3.97
N GLY A 57 5.34 3.56 -4.70
CA GLY A 57 5.63 3.21 -6.09
C GLY A 57 6.81 2.23 -6.22
N SER A 58 6.99 1.31 -5.28
CA SER A 58 8.05 0.28 -5.36
C SER A 58 7.51 -1.15 -5.25
N VAL A 59 8.21 -2.09 -5.88
CA VAL A 59 7.98 -3.52 -5.76
C VAL A 59 9.21 -4.15 -5.09
N ILE A 60 8.99 -4.73 -3.91
CA ILE A 60 10.04 -5.26 -3.04
C ILE A 60 9.75 -6.75 -2.78
N PRO A 61 10.22 -7.65 -3.65
CA PRO A 61 10.04 -9.09 -3.46
C PRO A 61 10.90 -9.60 -2.29
N THR A 62 10.29 -10.27 -1.32
CA THR A 62 10.97 -10.84 -0.16
C THR A 62 10.87 -12.36 -0.11
N ARG A 63 11.84 -13.01 0.54
CA ARG A 63 11.81 -14.44 0.89
C ARG A 63 11.76 -14.61 2.41
N GLY A 64 10.78 -15.38 2.89
CA GLY A 64 10.68 -15.77 4.30
C GLY A 64 10.40 -14.64 5.29
N ALA A 65 10.08 -13.43 4.81
CA ALA A 65 9.83 -12.27 5.65
C ALA A 65 8.81 -11.32 5.02
N ILE A 66 8.14 -10.54 5.87
CA ILE A 66 7.24 -9.45 5.48
C ILE A 66 7.82 -8.12 5.98
N ILE A 67 7.58 -7.05 5.23
CA ILE A 67 7.97 -5.68 5.63
C ILE A 67 6.68 -4.85 5.69
N PRO A 68 6.05 -4.70 6.87
CA PRO A 68 4.77 -3.98 6.97
C PRO A 68 4.83 -2.56 6.41
N ALA A 69 5.93 -1.84 6.66
CA ALA A 69 6.13 -0.48 6.14
C ALA A 69 6.15 -0.41 4.60
N ALA A 70 6.50 -1.50 3.91
CA ALA A 70 6.47 -1.57 2.45
C ALA A 70 5.06 -1.81 1.87
N VAL A 71 4.09 -2.20 2.71
CA VAL A 71 2.68 -2.31 2.31
C VAL A 71 1.99 -0.94 2.39
N GLY A 72 2.37 -0.12 3.38
CA GLY A 72 1.78 1.18 3.65
C GLY A 72 0.84 1.17 4.86
N VAL A 73 0.45 2.37 5.30
CA VAL A 73 -0.43 2.55 6.47
C VAL A 73 -1.90 2.27 6.14
N ASP A 74 -2.31 2.52 4.90
CA ASP A 74 -3.65 2.29 4.38
C ASP A 74 -3.69 0.98 3.60
N ILE A 75 -3.77 -0.13 4.33
CA ILE A 75 -3.74 -1.47 3.75
C ILE A 75 -5.03 -1.71 2.95
N GLY A 76 -4.88 -1.97 1.66
CA GLY A 76 -6.00 -2.18 0.75
C GLY A 76 -6.43 -0.91 0.01
N CYS A 77 -5.71 0.21 0.19
CA CYS A 77 -5.82 1.36 -0.70
C CYS A 77 -5.65 0.91 -2.15
N GLY A 78 -6.57 1.35 -3.01
CA GLY A 78 -6.64 0.90 -4.38
C GLY A 78 -7.83 1.51 -5.11
N MET A 79 -7.99 1.11 -6.37
CA MET A 79 -9.03 1.63 -7.24
C MET A 79 -9.99 0.50 -7.64
N ASN A 80 -11.27 0.82 -7.74
CA ASN A 80 -12.27 -0.02 -8.38
C ASN A 80 -12.85 0.73 -9.57
N ALA A 81 -13.02 0.04 -10.69
CA ALA A 81 -13.63 0.58 -11.91
C ALA A 81 -14.81 -0.30 -12.31
N VAL A 82 -16.00 0.31 -12.41
CA VAL A 82 -17.23 -0.37 -12.82
C VAL A 82 -17.61 0.10 -14.22
N ARG A 83 -17.69 -0.84 -15.17
CA ARG A 83 -18.13 -0.54 -16.53
C ARG A 83 -19.64 -0.33 -16.56
N LEU A 84 -20.09 0.82 -17.04
CA LEU A 84 -21.50 1.09 -17.29
C LEU A 84 -21.91 0.65 -18.70
N SER A 85 -23.21 0.54 -18.94
CA SER A 85 -23.77 0.36 -20.30
C SER A 85 -23.84 1.68 -21.09
N LEU A 86 -23.58 2.80 -20.42
CA LEU A 86 -23.54 4.14 -21.02
C LEU A 86 -22.24 4.36 -21.81
N THR A 87 -22.33 5.24 -22.80
CA THR A 87 -21.19 5.73 -23.58
C THR A 87 -21.09 7.25 -23.40
N ALA A 88 -19.94 7.84 -23.76
CA ALA A 88 -19.68 9.25 -23.54
C ALA A 88 -20.74 10.16 -24.20
N GLU A 89 -21.26 9.77 -25.36
CA GLU A 89 -22.26 10.54 -26.13
C GLU A 89 -23.64 10.58 -25.44
N ARG A 90 -23.87 9.69 -24.45
CA ARG A 90 -25.11 9.66 -23.65
C ARG A 90 -24.99 10.46 -22.35
N LEU A 91 -23.84 11.06 -22.09
CA LEU A 91 -23.65 11.94 -20.94
C LEU A 91 -24.09 13.36 -21.29
N PRO A 92 -24.68 14.09 -20.34
CA PRO A 92 -24.95 15.51 -20.53
C PRO A 92 -23.64 16.32 -20.59
N ASP A 93 -23.66 17.47 -21.24
CA ASP A 93 -22.52 18.40 -21.31
C ASP A 93 -22.00 18.80 -19.92
N SER A 94 -22.91 18.86 -18.93
CA SER A 94 -22.58 19.14 -17.53
C SER A 94 -22.81 17.94 -16.63
N LEU A 95 -21.74 17.46 -16.00
CA LEU A 95 -21.77 16.38 -15.00
C LEU A 95 -22.09 16.88 -13.58
N ALA A 96 -22.41 18.16 -13.39
CA ALA A 96 -22.62 18.73 -12.06
C ALA A 96 -23.70 17.99 -11.24
N ARG A 97 -24.80 17.59 -11.90
CA ARG A 97 -25.88 16.83 -11.25
C ARG A 97 -25.45 15.42 -10.87
N VAL A 98 -24.64 14.77 -11.70
CA VAL A 98 -24.12 13.42 -11.42
C VAL A 98 -23.17 13.48 -10.24
N ARG A 99 -22.22 14.42 -10.23
CA ARG A 99 -21.32 14.65 -9.10
C ARG A 99 -22.08 14.90 -7.80
N ALA A 100 -23.05 15.81 -7.80
CA ALA A 100 -23.85 16.13 -6.60
C ALA A 100 -24.67 14.92 -6.09
N ALA A 101 -25.10 14.03 -6.97
CA ALA A 101 -25.76 12.79 -6.58
C ALA A 101 -24.78 11.80 -5.94
N VAL A 102 -23.56 11.68 -6.48
CA VAL A 102 -22.50 10.82 -5.91
C VAL A 102 -22.08 11.32 -4.54
N GLU A 103 -21.80 12.62 -4.38
CA GLU A 103 -21.38 13.21 -3.10
C GLU A 103 -22.43 13.04 -2.01
N ARG A 104 -23.72 13.05 -2.36
CA ARG A 104 -24.81 12.79 -1.41
C ARG A 104 -24.91 11.31 -1.02
N ALA A 105 -24.59 10.39 -1.94
CA ALA A 105 -24.74 8.96 -1.75
C ALA A 105 -23.49 8.29 -1.14
N VAL A 106 -22.31 8.91 -1.31
CA VAL A 106 -21.03 8.39 -0.83
C VAL A 106 -20.56 9.27 0.34
N PRO A 107 -20.68 8.81 1.59
CA PRO A 107 -20.13 9.53 2.74
C PRO A 107 -18.61 9.73 2.59
N VAL A 108 -18.12 10.93 2.91
CA VAL A 108 -16.70 11.29 2.83
C VAL A 108 -16.27 12.05 4.08
N GLY A 109 -15.09 11.74 4.60
CA GLY A 109 -14.51 12.40 5.76
C GLY A 109 -14.53 11.55 7.02
N PHE A 110 -13.77 12.00 8.03
CA PHE A 110 -13.56 11.25 9.26
C PHE A 110 -14.79 11.18 10.17
N ASP A 111 -15.71 12.13 10.02
CA ASP A 111 -16.91 12.24 10.87
C ASP A 111 -18.11 11.41 10.36
N GLU A 112 -18.02 10.86 9.14
CA GLU A 112 -19.11 10.10 8.52
C GLU A 112 -19.14 8.61 8.93
N HIS A 113 -18.13 8.15 9.66
CA HIS A 113 -18.00 6.76 10.08
C HIS A 113 -17.83 6.67 11.61
N GLY A 114 -18.83 6.13 12.30
CA GLY A 114 -18.83 5.99 13.76
C GLY A 114 -17.85 4.94 14.31
N GLU A 115 -17.39 4.01 13.47
CA GLU A 115 -16.38 3.01 13.83
C GLU A 115 -15.19 3.09 12.86
N ALA A 116 -14.02 3.45 13.40
CA ALA A 116 -12.74 3.33 12.70
C ALA A 116 -12.23 1.88 12.85
N GLY A 117 -12.76 0.96 12.05
CA GLY A 117 -12.42 -0.45 12.19
C GLY A 117 -12.48 -1.22 10.88
N ALA A 118 -11.54 -2.16 10.71
CA ALA A 118 -11.70 -3.22 9.73
C ALA A 118 -12.98 -4.00 10.06
N ARG A 119 -13.73 -4.42 9.03
CA ARG A 119 -14.97 -5.20 9.22
C ARG A 119 -14.66 -6.46 10.03
N ARG A 120 -15.25 -6.59 11.22
CA ARG A 120 -14.97 -7.67 12.17
C ARG A 120 -15.14 -9.05 11.55
N GLU A 121 -16.14 -9.20 10.68
CA GLU A 121 -16.42 -10.43 9.95
C GLU A 121 -15.27 -10.82 9.01
N ALA A 122 -14.62 -9.85 8.38
CA ALA A 122 -13.47 -10.08 7.50
C ALA A 122 -12.21 -10.52 8.29
N CYS A 123 -12.09 -10.06 9.54
CA CYS A 123 -10.97 -10.40 10.41
C CYS A 123 -11.17 -11.72 11.19
N THR A 124 -12.42 -12.14 11.41
CA THR A 124 -12.77 -13.33 12.21
C THR A 124 -12.03 -14.60 11.77
N PRO A 125 -11.93 -14.94 10.46
CA PRO A 125 -11.20 -16.12 10.01
C PRO A 125 -9.69 -16.08 10.33
N LEU A 126 -9.12 -14.89 10.54
CA LEU A 126 -7.70 -14.69 10.80
C LEU A 126 -7.35 -14.85 12.29
N ALA A 127 -8.33 -14.67 13.20
CA ALA A 127 -8.11 -14.63 14.64
C ALA A 127 -7.32 -15.84 15.17
N ARG A 128 -7.72 -17.07 14.78
CA ARG A 128 -7.03 -18.30 15.20
C ARG A 128 -5.57 -18.33 14.76
N ARG A 129 -5.28 -17.89 13.53
CA ARG A 129 -3.91 -17.87 12.99
C ARG A 129 -3.08 -16.78 13.65
N LEU A 130 -3.68 -15.62 13.91
CA LEU A 130 -3.03 -14.52 14.61
C LEU A 130 -2.65 -14.91 16.04
N ALA A 131 -3.55 -15.57 16.78
CA ALA A 131 -3.29 -16.06 18.13
C ALA A 131 -2.07 -16.99 18.19
N GLU A 132 -1.95 -17.92 17.24
CA GLU A 132 -0.80 -18.82 17.12
C GLU A 132 0.51 -18.05 16.84
N ILE A 133 0.45 -17.02 15.99
CA ILE A 133 1.60 -16.16 15.68
C ILE A 133 2.02 -15.35 16.92
N VAL A 134 1.08 -14.72 17.61
CA VAL A 134 1.34 -13.94 18.83
C VAL A 134 1.90 -14.81 19.95
N ARG A 135 1.39 -16.04 20.10
CA ARG A 135 1.90 -17.03 21.06
C ARG A 135 3.37 -17.37 20.80
N ARG A 136 3.75 -17.55 19.52
CA ARG A 136 5.15 -17.81 19.12
C ARG A 136 6.03 -16.58 19.20
N HIS A 137 5.45 -15.40 19.00
CA HIS A 137 6.17 -14.12 18.96
C HIS A 137 5.50 -13.06 19.85
N PRO A 138 5.62 -13.16 21.19
CA PRO A 138 4.89 -12.29 22.13
C PRO A 138 5.20 -10.79 22.01
N LYS A 139 6.33 -10.44 21.40
CA LYS A 139 6.69 -9.04 21.13
C LYS A 139 5.71 -8.35 20.17
N ILE A 140 5.06 -9.09 19.26
CA ILE A 140 4.10 -8.54 18.29
C ILE A 140 2.94 -7.85 19.01
N ALA A 141 2.38 -8.48 20.05
CA ALA A 141 1.30 -7.89 20.84
C ALA A 141 1.72 -6.59 21.52
N LYS A 142 3.00 -6.45 21.89
CA LYS A 142 3.55 -5.23 22.53
C LYS A 142 3.80 -4.08 21.54
N MET A 143 3.85 -4.37 20.24
CA MET A 143 4.03 -3.36 19.19
C MET A 143 2.73 -2.62 18.86
N GLN A 144 1.56 -3.14 19.28
CA GLN A 144 0.28 -2.50 19.09
C GLN A 144 -0.31 -2.03 20.42
N ARG A 145 -0.70 -0.76 20.47
CA ARG A 145 -1.49 -0.22 21.58
C ARG A 145 -2.86 -0.90 21.61
N ASP A 146 -3.27 -1.36 22.80
CA ASP A 146 -4.56 -2.02 23.05
C ASP A 146 -4.84 -3.23 22.14
N HIS A 147 -3.83 -4.07 21.90
CA HIS A 147 -3.94 -5.25 21.01
C HIS A 147 -5.20 -6.11 21.27
N GLU A 148 -5.51 -6.37 22.54
CA GLU A 148 -6.65 -7.18 22.99
C GLU A 148 -8.03 -6.54 22.69
N LYS A 149 -8.08 -5.21 22.45
CA LYS A 149 -9.33 -4.49 22.15
C LYS A 149 -9.57 -4.33 20.65
N LYS A 150 -8.57 -4.66 19.81
CA LYS A 150 -8.62 -4.46 18.37
C LYS A 150 -8.92 -5.72 17.56
N TRP A 151 -8.83 -6.90 18.19
CA TRP A 151 -8.96 -8.20 17.53
C TRP A 151 -9.92 -9.11 18.28
#